data_AF-A0A6H2A0R0-F1
#
_entry.id   AF-A0A6H2A0R0-F1
#
_cell.length_a   1.000
_cell.length_b   1.000
_cell.length_c   1.000
_cell.angle_alpha   90.00
_cell.angle_beta   90.00
_cell.angle_gamma   90.00
#
_symmetry.space_group_name_H-M   'P 1'
#
loop_
_entity.id
_entity.type
_entity.pdbx_description
1 polymer ?
#
loop_
_entity_poly.entity_id
_entity_poly.type
_entity_poly.pdbx_seq_one_letter_code
_entity_poly.pdbx_strand_id
1 'polypeptide(L)'
;MTFLPPPEVFGLPKKYTAWRQNQDTSITQIVDSKQRVRVQVCPTGFGKSLAYLAAGVLLGGKVVILTSTKGLQSQLMRDFAEMGMVDIRGRNSYLCPASGGSLTCDEGPCTIGYKCELKIGGCPYFDAVHAATRSKLVVTNYSYWFFANEYTEGIGTPNVLVCDEAHDAPDAVANFLTIEFERRDDLLMQILPTIPEHLDIYDWKKWAVQTQAIITEEVAALADQALLGSERAAKRHKILRRIGKQIESLQSLDPDNWVVNITPFSITFAPINISEYAQTILLGKIRHVIPTSASVCAKTMEMLGLDSADCEFIEYPHTFP
;
A
#
# COMPACT_ATOMS: atom_id res chain seq x y z
N MET A 1 12.11 14.77 33.80
CA MET A 1 12.82 13.77 32.99
C MET A 1 12.16 12.43 33.25
N THR A 2 11.30 11.99 32.35
CA THR A 2 10.88 10.59 32.28
C THR A 2 12.09 9.82 31.76
N PHE A 3 12.80 9.11 32.65
CA PHE A 3 13.88 8.22 32.23
C PHE A 3 13.24 7.01 31.55
N LEU A 4 13.12 7.04 30.22
CA LEU A 4 12.81 5.85 29.46
C LEU A 4 13.89 4.80 29.76
N PRO A 5 13.52 3.55 30.08
CA PRO A 5 14.47 2.45 30.18
C PRO A 5 15.37 2.35 28.94
N PRO A 6 16.53 1.68 29.01
CA PRO A 6 17.38 1.49 27.84
C PRO A 6 16.65 0.70 26.73
N PRO A 7 17.05 0.87 25.45
CA PRO A 7 16.36 0.25 24.31
C PRO A 7 16.12 -1.26 24.44
N GLU A 8 17.06 -2.01 25.04
CA GLU A 8 16.97 -3.46 25.24
C GLU A 8 15.68 -3.89 25.98
N VAL A 9 15.17 -3.07 26.91
CA VAL A 9 13.93 -3.35 27.67
C VAL A 9 12.70 -3.42 26.75
N PHE A 10 12.75 -2.74 25.61
CA PHE A 10 11.69 -2.75 24.59
C PHE A 10 11.84 -3.91 23.59
N GLY A 11 12.80 -4.81 23.83
CA GLY A 11 13.17 -5.86 22.88
C GLY A 11 13.87 -5.32 21.63
N LEU A 12 14.36 -4.06 21.66
CA LEU A 12 15.10 -3.49 20.55
C LEU A 12 16.49 -4.14 20.42
N PRO A 13 17.07 -4.13 19.21
CA PRO A 13 18.31 -4.82 18.97
C PRO A 13 19.49 -4.38 19.82
N LYS A 14 20.34 -5.32 20.24
CA LYS A 14 21.46 -5.07 21.17
C LYS A 14 22.47 -4.03 20.70
N LYS A 15 22.55 -3.79 19.37
CA LYS A 15 23.39 -2.74 18.79
C LYS A 15 22.96 -1.31 19.20
N TYR A 16 21.72 -1.14 19.67
CA TYR A 16 21.20 0.13 20.18
C TYR A 16 21.31 0.15 21.71
N THR A 17 22.43 0.66 22.23
CA THR A 17 22.74 0.63 23.67
C THR A 17 22.13 1.80 24.45
N ALA A 18 21.82 2.90 23.78
CA ALA A 18 21.25 4.11 24.38
C ALA A 18 20.39 4.88 23.38
N TRP A 19 19.48 5.71 23.90
CA TRP A 19 18.70 6.66 23.09
C TRP A 19 19.60 7.78 22.58
N ARG A 20 19.43 8.15 21.31
CA ARG A 20 20.00 9.39 20.77
C ARG A 20 19.21 10.59 21.27
N GLN A 21 19.81 11.77 21.15
CA GLN A 21 19.18 13.03 21.53
C GLN A 21 17.74 13.13 20.97
N ASN A 22 16.80 13.47 21.84
CA ASN A 22 15.36 13.64 21.58
C ASN A 22 14.57 12.38 21.19
N GLN A 23 15.19 11.19 21.09
CA GLN A 23 14.43 9.96 20.81
C GLN A 23 13.51 9.58 21.96
N ASP A 24 14.00 9.70 23.19
CA ASP A 24 13.24 9.48 24.41
C ASP A 24 12.06 10.44 24.56
N THR A 25 12.30 11.73 24.29
CA THR A 25 11.26 12.75 24.24
C THR A 25 10.22 12.41 23.17
N SER A 26 10.66 12.01 21.97
CA SER A 26 9.75 11.63 20.88
C SER A 26 8.88 10.43 21.20
N ILE A 27 9.47 9.37 21.78
CA ILE A 27 8.73 8.19 22.22
C ILE A 27 7.67 8.58 23.25
N THR A 28 8.06 9.35 24.26
CA THR A 28 7.15 9.78 25.33
C THR A 28 5.99 10.60 24.76
N GLN A 29 6.29 11.57 23.88
CA GLN A 29 5.27 12.40 23.25
C GLN A 29 4.31 11.60 22.37
N ILE A 30 4.81 10.60 21.63
CA ILE A 30 3.94 9.71 20.86
C ILE A 30 3.02 8.93 21.81
N VAL A 31 3.56 8.35 22.87
CA VAL A 31 2.79 7.47 23.77
C VAL A 31 1.75 8.25 24.60
N ASP A 32 2.11 9.42 25.10
CA ASP A 32 1.25 10.23 25.98
C ASP A 32 0.21 11.07 25.21
N SER A 33 0.39 11.21 23.90
CA SER A 33 -0.54 11.97 23.05
C SER A 33 -1.95 11.40 23.09
N LYS A 34 -2.92 12.29 23.31
CA LYS A 34 -4.35 11.99 23.25
C LYS A 34 -4.90 11.97 21.82
N GLN A 35 -4.16 12.53 20.87
CA GLN A 35 -4.60 12.60 19.49
C GLN A 35 -4.47 11.24 18.80
N ARG A 36 -5.34 10.99 17.82
CA ARG A 36 -5.26 9.79 16.99
C ARG A 36 -4.03 9.82 16.10
N VAL A 37 -3.74 10.98 15.51
CA VAL A 37 -2.65 11.20 14.57
C VAL A 37 -1.54 12.02 15.23
N ARG A 38 -0.32 11.48 15.22
CA ARG A 38 0.85 12.03 15.92
C ARG A 38 1.97 12.22 14.90
N VAL A 39 2.07 13.41 14.33
CA VAL A 39 3.02 13.71 13.27
C VAL A 39 4.38 14.05 13.87
N GLN A 40 5.41 13.33 13.44
CA GLN A 40 6.78 13.47 13.91
C GLN A 40 7.66 14.00 12.77
N VAL A 41 7.92 15.32 12.80
CA VAL A 41 8.83 15.98 11.85
C VAL A 41 10.24 15.79 12.36
N CYS A 42 10.89 14.70 11.93
CA CYS A 42 12.22 14.35 12.37
C CYS A 42 13.22 14.50 11.23
N PRO A 43 14.38 15.13 11.44
CA PRO A 43 15.40 15.29 10.40
C PRO A 43 16.01 13.94 9.97
N THR A 44 16.74 13.94 8.86
CA THR A 44 17.56 12.77 8.48
C THR A 44 18.61 12.50 9.56
N GLY A 45 18.92 11.22 9.80
CA GLY A 45 19.87 10.82 10.85
C GLY A 45 19.33 10.81 12.29
N PHE A 46 18.12 11.34 12.54
CA PHE A 46 17.45 11.32 13.87
C PHE A 46 17.32 9.90 14.46
N GLY A 47 17.31 8.87 13.61
CA GLY A 47 17.04 7.48 14.02
C GLY A 47 15.55 7.26 14.29
N LYS A 48 14.69 7.85 13.45
CA LYS A 48 13.22 7.75 13.48
C LYS A 48 12.74 6.32 13.74
N SER A 49 13.36 5.35 13.06
CA SER A 49 12.96 3.94 13.14
C SER A 49 13.00 3.38 14.55
N LEU A 50 14.03 3.72 15.33
CA LEU A 50 14.13 3.26 16.71
C LEU A 50 13.03 3.89 17.57
N ALA A 51 12.73 5.18 17.37
CA ALA A 51 11.73 5.91 18.14
C ALA A 51 10.31 5.42 17.85
N TYR A 52 9.90 5.33 16.57
CA TYR A 52 8.54 4.87 16.27
C TYR A 52 8.32 3.38 16.59
N LEU A 53 9.37 2.55 16.55
CA LEU A 53 9.27 1.15 16.95
C LEU A 53 9.06 1.03 18.46
N ALA A 54 9.86 1.73 19.26
CA ALA A 54 9.70 1.76 20.71
C ALA A 54 8.30 2.27 21.11
N ALA A 55 7.85 3.36 20.49
CA ALA A 55 6.52 3.91 20.73
C ALA A 55 5.41 2.93 20.31
N GLY A 56 5.55 2.27 19.15
CA GLY A 56 4.60 1.26 18.69
C GLY A 56 4.50 0.06 19.64
N VAL A 57 5.63 -0.42 20.17
CA VAL A 57 5.66 -1.49 21.17
C VAL A 57 4.95 -1.06 22.47
N LEU A 58 5.19 0.17 22.93
CA LEU A 58 4.56 0.73 24.13
C LEU A 58 3.04 0.93 23.99
N LEU A 59 2.58 1.38 22.82
CA LEU A 59 1.16 1.51 22.51
C LEU A 59 0.46 0.15 22.38
N GLY A 60 1.24 -0.92 22.14
CA GLY A 60 0.78 -2.29 22.13
C GLY A 60 -0.10 -2.66 20.94
N GLY A 61 -0.56 -3.92 20.93
CA GLY A 61 -1.32 -4.47 19.82
C GLY A 61 -0.45 -4.77 18.60
N LYS A 62 -1.06 -4.76 17.41
CA LYS A 62 -0.35 -4.96 16.15
C LYS A 62 0.15 -3.62 15.60
N VAL A 63 1.42 -3.57 15.23
CA VAL A 63 2.11 -2.44 14.62
C VAL A 63 2.40 -2.78 13.15
N VAL A 64 1.98 -1.90 12.26
CA VAL A 64 2.31 -1.96 10.83
C VAL A 64 3.11 -0.72 10.46
N ILE A 65 4.24 -0.93 9.79
CA ILE A 65 5.10 0.15 9.30
C ILE A 65 5.03 0.16 7.78
N LEU A 66 4.68 1.31 7.22
CA LEU A 66 4.68 1.58 5.79
C LEU A 66 5.96 2.32 5.43
N THR A 67 6.63 1.85 4.39
CA THR A 67 7.79 2.53 3.79
C THR A 67 7.50 2.88 2.33
N SER A 68 8.13 3.92 1.81
CA SER A 68 7.98 4.32 0.40
C SER A 68 8.74 3.43 -0.58
N THR A 69 9.81 2.75 -0.14
CA THR A 69 10.64 1.92 -1.02
C THR A 69 10.96 0.53 -0.47
N LYS A 70 11.13 -0.45 -1.37
CA LYS A 70 11.60 -1.80 -1.02
C LYS A 70 12.98 -1.79 -0.34
N GLY A 71 13.80 -0.77 -0.61
CA GLY A 71 15.11 -0.59 0.02
C GLY A 71 15.00 -0.28 1.50
N LEU A 72 14.16 0.69 1.87
CA LEU A 72 13.87 1.05 3.26
C LEU A 72 13.23 -0.12 4.01
N GLN A 73 12.26 -0.80 3.40
CA GLN A 73 11.68 -2.04 3.94
C GLN A 73 12.74 -3.09 4.28
N SER A 74 13.69 -3.32 3.36
CA SER A 74 14.78 -4.26 3.56
C SER A 74 15.76 -3.80 4.65
N GLN A 75 15.94 -2.49 4.82
CA GLN A 75 16.76 -1.92 5.88
C GLN A 75 16.13 -2.15 7.25
N LEU A 76 14.83 -1.88 7.41
CA LEU A 76 14.12 -2.17 8.65
C LEU A 76 14.18 -3.65 9.02
N MET A 77 14.04 -4.55 8.04
CA MET A 77 14.20 -5.98 8.29
C MET A 77 15.61 -6.34 8.75
N ARG A 78 16.66 -5.80 8.12
CA ARG A 78 18.05 -6.02 8.59
C ARG A 78 18.26 -5.52 10.01
N ASP A 79 17.60 -4.44 10.37
CA ASP A 79 17.79 -3.80 11.66
C ASP A 79 16.96 -4.44 12.76
N PHE A 80 15.73 -4.86 12.49
CA PHE A 80 14.72 -5.18 13.52
C PHE A 80 14.08 -6.57 13.37
N ALA A 81 14.57 -7.45 12.50
CA ALA A 81 14.05 -8.82 12.38
C ALA A 81 14.10 -9.61 13.69
N GLU A 82 15.12 -9.39 14.54
CA GLU A 82 15.24 -10.07 15.84
C GLU A 82 14.12 -9.72 16.83
N MET A 83 13.37 -8.65 16.57
CA MET A 83 12.16 -8.29 17.32
C MET A 83 10.93 -9.13 16.92
N GLY A 84 11.07 -10.06 15.98
CA GLY A 84 9.94 -10.77 15.37
C GLY A 84 9.20 -9.95 14.30
N MET A 85 9.86 -8.93 13.72
CA MET A 85 9.32 -8.19 12.58
C MET A 85 9.14 -9.11 11.37
N VAL A 86 7.99 -9.01 10.70
CA VAL A 86 7.68 -9.77 9.48
C VAL A 86 7.57 -8.85 8.26
N ASP A 87 8.25 -9.24 7.18
CA ASP A 87 8.21 -8.57 5.89
C ASP A 87 7.09 -9.14 4.99
N ILE A 88 6.27 -8.26 4.42
CA ILE A 88 5.30 -8.63 3.37
C ILE A 88 5.35 -7.67 2.19
N ARG A 89 5.28 -8.22 0.98
CA ARG A 89 5.38 -7.50 -0.29
C ARG A 89 4.31 -7.95 -1.28
N GLY A 90 4.22 -7.27 -2.42
CA GLY A 90 3.38 -7.69 -3.54
C GLY A 90 3.82 -9.02 -4.15
N ARG A 91 2.91 -9.71 -4.84
CA ARG A 91 3.12 -11.04 -5.44
C ARG A 91 4.34 -11.10 -6.38
N ASN A 92 4.65 -10.00 -7.07
CA ASN A 92 5.80 -9.88 -7.95
C ASN A 92 7.15 -10.00 -7.23
N SER A 93 7.16 -9.97 -5.90
CA SER A 93 8.37 -10.10 -5.08
C SER A 93 8.65 -11.53 -4.64
N TYR A 94 7.84 -12.51 -5.06
CA TYR A 94 7.94 -13.91 -4.66
C TYR A 94 7.95 -14.82 -5.89
N LEU A 95 8.88 -15.75 -5.99
CA LEU A 95 8.88 -16.76 -7.04
C LEU A 95 7.72 -17.74 -6.82
N CYS A 96 7.08 -18.17 -7.92
CA CYS A 96 5.94 -19.08 -7.89
C CYS A 96 6.44 -20.54 -7.96
N PRO A 97 6.24 -21.36 -6.91
CA PRO A 97 6.67 -22.76 -6.96
C PRO A 97 5.83 -23.59 -7.95
N ALA A 98 4.57 -23.23 -8.16
CA ALA A 98 3.68 -23.91 -9.09
C ALA A 98 4.10 -23.76 -10.57
N SER A 99 4.96 -22.80 -10.89
CA SER A 99 5.58 -22.66 -12.22
C SER A 99 7.02 -23.22 -12.27
N GLY A 100 7.43 -24.00 -11.27
CA GLY A 100 8.81 -24.46 -11.12
C GLY A 100 9.80 -23.35 -10.79
N GLY A 101 9.33 -22.20 -10.27
CA GLY A 101 10.18 -21.05 -9.92
C GLY A 101 10.56 -20.13 -11.09
N SER A 102 10.04 -20.40 -12.29
CA SER A 102 10.34 -19.61 -13.51
C SER A 102 9.65 -18.25 -13.56
N LEU A 103 8.55 -18.09 -12.82
CA LEU A 103 7.69 -16.90 -12.81
C LEU A 103 7.52 -16.40 -11.39
N THR A 104 7.05 -15.15 -11.26
CA THR A 104 6.64 -14.62 -9.95
C THR A 104 5.23 -15.06 -9.59
N CYS A 105 4.84 -14.94 -8.32
CA CYS A 105 3.48 -15.24 -7.86
C CYS A 105 2.43 -14.32 -8.47
N ASP A 106 2.83 -13.21 -9.10
CA ASP A 106 1.95 -12.31 -9.86
C ASP A 106 1.56 -12.90 -11.22
N GLU A 107 2.34 -13.86 -11.71
CA GLU A 107 2.14 -14.58 -12.96
C GLU A 107 1.80 -16.05 -12.72
N GLY A 108 1.67 -16.45 -11.45
CA GLY A 108 1.33 -17.82 -11.09
C GLY A 108 -0.07 -18.22 -11.58
N PRO A 109 -0.32 -19.53 -11.80
CA PRO A 109 -1.58 -20.03 -12.34
C PRO A 109 -2.79 -19.69 -11.46
N CYS A 110 -2.58 -19.43 -10.16
CA CYS A 110 -3.65 -19.00 -9.26
C CYS A 110 -4.28 -17.64 -9.62
N THR A 111 -3.62 -16.85 -10.48
CA THR A 111 -4.10 -15.56 -10.98
C THR A 111 -5.13 -15.70 -12.11
N ILE A 112 -5.24 -16.89 -12.71
CA ILE A 112 -6.21 -17.22 -13.78
C ILE A 112 -7.29 -18.20 -13.29
N GLY A 113 -7.47 -18.34 -11.97
CA GLY A 113 -8.55 -19.14 -11.38
C GLY A 113 -8.15 -20.57 -10.96
N TYR A 114 -6.91 -20.98 -11.20
CA TYR A 114 -6.43 -22.29 -10.76
C TYR A 114 -6.45 -22.42 -9.22
N LYS A 115 -7.04 -23.51 -8.72
CA LYS A 115 -7.07 -23.85 -7.29
C LYS A 115 -5.72 -24.41 -6.87
N CYS A 116 -4.79 -23.52 -6.55
CA CYS A 116 -3.45 -23.88 -6.10
C CYS A 116 -3.44 -24.34 -4.63
N GLU A 117 -3.12 -25.60 -4.37
CA GLU A 117 -3.03 -26.19 -3.02
C GLU A 117 -1.95 -25.52 -2.17
N LEU A 118 -0.87 -25.02 -2.80
CA LEU A 118 0.22 -24.30 -2.12
C LEU A 118 -0.23 -23.00 -1.45
N LYS A 119 -1.46 -22.54 -1.70
CA LYS A 119 -2.05 -21.41 -0.97
C LYS A 119 -2.21 -21.71 0.52
N ILE A 120 -2.46 -22.97 0.89
CA ILE A 120 -2.64 -23.37 2.29
C ILE A 120 -1.27 -23.39 3.01
N GLY A 121 -0.22 -23.80 2.28
CA GLY A 121 1.16 -23.74 2.71
C GLY A 121 2.13 -24.11 1.58
N GLY A 122 3.29 -23.47 1.54
CA GLY A 122 4.35 -23.74 0.57
C GLY A 122 4.43 -22.75 -0.59
N CYS A 123 3.46 -21.84 -0.73
CA CYS A 123 3.59 -20.68 -1.59
C CYS A 123 4.19 -19.51 -0.79
N PRO A 124 5.41 -19.04 -1.13
CA PRO A 124 6.12 -18.05 -0.32
C PRO A 124 5.37 -16.74 -0.14
N TYR A 125 4.56 -16.32 -1.13
CA TYR A 125 3.69 -15.15 -0.98
C TYR A 125 2.57 -15.38 0.06
N PHE A 126 1.83 -16.49 -0.05
CA PHE A 126 0.72 -16.76 0.88
C PHE A 126 1.24 -17.12 2.29
N ASP A 127 2.38 -17.80 2.38
CA ASP A 127 3.07 -18.03 3.65
C ASP A 127 3.49 -16.71 4.32
N ALA A 128 3.99 -15.74 3.53
CA ALA A 128 4.29 -14.40 4.03
C ALA A 128 3.02 -13.65 4.47
N VAL A 129 1.90 -13.76 3.74
CA VAL A 129 0.60 -13.20 4.16
C VAL A 129 0.19 -13.80 5.50
N HIS A 130 0.21 -15.13 5.63
CA HIS A 130 -0.13 -15.82 6.88
C HIS A 130 0.78 -15.42 8.05
N ALA A 131 2.09 -15.30 7.80
CA ALA A 131 3.05 -14.83 8.80
C ALA A 131 2.75 -13.39 9.21
N ALA A 132 2.51 -12.50 8.25
CA ALA A 132 2.20 -11.10 8.51
C ALA A 132 0.87 -10.96 9.27
N THR A 133 -0.16 -11.74 8.95
CA THR A 133 -1.44 -11.75 9.68
C THR A 133 -1.25 -12.14 11.15
N ARG A 134 -0.43 -13.17 11.44
CA ARG A 134 -0.16 -13.63 12.81
C ARG A 134 0.83 -12.74 13.59
N SER A 135 1.67 -11.98 12.90
CA SER A 135 2.68 -11.13 13.55
C SER A 135 2.06 -9.90 14.21
N LYS A 136 2.64 -9.50 15.35
CA LYS A 136 2.36 -8.22 16.01
C LYS A 136 3.17 -7.07 15.42
N LEU A 137 4.23 -7.34 14.66
CA LEU A 137 5.08 -6.32 14.06
C LEU A 137 5.30 -6.66 12.58
N VAL A 138 4.79 -5.81 11.70
CA VAL A 138 4.84 -6.01 10.25
C VAL A 138 5.43 -4.79 9.58
N VAL A 139 6.30 -5.00 8.61
CA VAL A 139 6.77 -3.97 7.69
C VAL A 139 6.29 -4.27 6.28
N THR A 140 5.77 -3.24 5.62
CA THR A 140 5.29 -3.29 4.25
C THR A 140 5.55 -1.95 3.53
N ASN A 141 5.11 -1.84 2.28
CA ASN A 141 5.02 -0.57 1.56
C ASN A 141 3.57 -0.11 1.39
N TYR A 142 3.42 1.17 1.03
CA TYR A 142 2.11 1.80 0.78
C TYR A 142 1.28 1.04 -0.25
N SER A 143 1.87 0.64 -1.38
CA SER A 143 1.13 -0.05 -2.45
C SER A 143 0.52 -1.38 -2.01
N TYR A 144 1.25 -2.19 -1.24
CA TYR A 144 0.71 -3.42 -0.68
C TYR A 144 -0.37 -3.13 0.36
N TRP A 145 -0.16 -2.11 1.22
CA TRP A 145 -1.12 -1.72 2.25
C TRP A 145 -2.48 -1.33 1.64
N PHE A 146 -2.48 -0.48 0.63
CA PHE A 146 -3.70 -0.07 -0.07
C PHE A 146 -4.40 -1.25 -0.72
N PHE A 147 -3.64 -2.09 -1.44
CA PHE A 147 -4.20 -3.29 -2.05
C PHE A 147 -4.80 -4.24 -1.01
N ALA A 148 -4.13 -4.41 0.13
CA ALA A 148 -4.55 -5.28 1.20
C ALA A 148 -5.87 -4.81 1.82
N ASN A 149 -6.03 -3.50 2.05
CA ASN A 149 -7.23 -2.91 2.63
C ASN A 149 -8.41 -2.82 1.65
N GLU A 150 -8.13 -2.60 0.36
CA GLU A 150 -9.19 -2.42 -0.64
C GLU A 150 -9.75 -3.75 -1.16
N TYR A 151 -8.89 -4.74 -1.42
CA TYR A 151 -9.26 -5.90 -2.23
C TYR A 151 -9.19 -7.25 -1.50
N THR A 152 -8.73 -7.29 -0.25
CA THR A 152 -8.53 -8.56 0.48
C THR A 152 -8.89 -8.43 1.97
N GLU A 153 -8.92 -9.54 2.70
CA GLU A 153 -8.95 -9.52 4.18
C GLU A 153 -7.62 -9.03 4.81
N GLY A 154 -6.63 -8.74 3.95
CA GLY A 154 -5.38 -8.07 4.28
C GLY A 154 -4.55 -8.80 5.33
N ILE A 155 -3.80 -8.00 6.08
CA ILE A 155 -3.04 -8.45 7.26
C ILE A 155 -3.79 -8.11 8.56
N GLY A 156 -5.09 -7.84 8.48
CA GLY A 156 -5.92 -7.36 9.59
C GLY A 156 -5.68 -5.89 9.95
N THR A 157 -6.54 -5.34 10.80
CA THR A 157 -6.45 -3.93 11.24
C THR A 157 -5.45 -3.78 12.39
N PRO A 158 -4.37 -3.00 12.23
CA PRO A 158 -3.40 -2.76 13.29
C PRO A 158 -3.95 -1.79 14.34
N ASN A 159 -3.36 -1.86 15.54
CA ASN A 159 -3.58 -0.84 16.57
C ASN A 159 -2.75 0.42 16.27
N VAL A 160 -1.54 0.22 15.71
CA VAL A 160 -0.59 1.28 15.37
C VAL A 160 -0.20 1.19 13.89
N LEU A 161 -0.36 2.29 13.16
CA LEU A 161 0.16 2.47 11.81
C LEU A 161 1.27 3.52 11.84
N VAL A 162 2.46 3.15 11.40
CA VAL A 162 3.57 4.08 11.17
C VAL A 162 3.65 4.33 9.67
N CYS A 163 3.57 5.61 9.27
CA CYS A 163 3.80 6.02 7.90
C CYS A 163 5.21 6.63 7.83
N ASP A 164 6.20 5.81 7.48
CA ASP A 164 7.57 6.27 7.27
C ASP A 164 7.68 6.97 5.91
N GLU A 165 8.52 7.98 5.84
CA GLU A 165 8.54 8.95 4.74
C GLU A 165 7.14 9.45 4.38
N ALA A 166 6.36 9.87 5.39
CA ALA A 166 4.96 10.28 5.25
C ALA A 166 4.72 11.42 4.24
N HIS A 167 5.76 12.13 3.81
CA HIS A 167 5.67 13.12 2.76
C HIS A 167 5.28 12.51 1.39
N ASP A 168 5.61 11.23 1.16
CA ASP A 168 5.27 10.47 -0.05
C ASP A 168 3.85 9.90 -0.01
N ALA A 169 3.17 9.90 1.15
CA ALA A 169 1.89 9.22 1.33
C ALA A 169 0.77 9.77 0.42
N PRO A 170 0.61 11.09 0.21
CA PRO A 170 -0.37 11.63 -0.74
C PRO A 170 -0.15 11.11 -2.17
N ASP A 171 1.09 11.16 -2.67
CA ASP A 171 1.41 10.67 -4.00
C ASP A 171 1.20 9.16 -4.11
N ALA A 172 1.51 8.41 -3.05
CA ALA A 172 1.24 6.98 -3.01
C ALA A 172 -0.27 6.68 -3.14
N VAL A 173 -1.14 7.45 -2.47
CA VAL A 173 -2.60 7.33 -2.59
C VAL A 173 -3.07 7.69 -4.00
N ALA A 174 -2.63 8.83 -4.53
CA ALA A 174 -3.00 9.28 -5.87
C ALA A 174 -2.61 8.26 -6.96
N ASN A 175 -1.37 7.74 -6.88
CA ASN A 175 -0.87 6.72 -7.80
C ASN A 175 -1.64 5.39 -7.69
N PHE A 176 -2.08 5.00 -6.49
CA PHE A 176 -2.86 3.79 -6.30
C PHE A 176 -4.27 3.89 -6.90
N LEU A 177 -4.89 5.07 -6.81
CA LEU A 177 -6.22 5.32 -7.35
C LEU A 177 -6.21 5.47 -8.87
N THR A 178 -5.09 5.94 -9.44
CA THR A 178 -4.98 6.23 -10.86
C THR A 178 -5.26 4.99 -11.72
N ILE A 179 -6.21 5.12 -12.65
CA ILE A 179 -6.53 4.10 -13.64
C ILE A 179 -5.84 4.50 -14.94
N GLU A 180 -4.93 3.66 -15.42
CA GLU A 180 -4.22 3.91 -16.68
C GLU A 180 -4.46 2.82 -17.73
N PHE A 181 -4.84 3.29 -18.91
CA PHE A 181 -5.03 2.52 -20.13
C PHE A 181 -3.90 2.83 -21.10
N GLU A 182 -2.95 1.90 -21.22
CA GLU A 182 -1.83 2.03 -22.15
C GLU A 182 -2.25 1.66 -23.58
N ARG A 183 -2.09 2.59 -24.54
CA ARG A 183 -2.48 2.38 -25.96
C ARG A 183 -1.61 1.36 -26.72
N ARG A 184 -0.61 0.77 -26.07
CA ARG A 184 0.18 -0.36 -26.60
C ARG A 184 -0.47 -1.73 -26.37
N ASP A 185 -1.57 -1.79 -25.60
CA ASP A 185 -2.33 -3.02 -25.39
C ASP A 185 -3.32 -3.24 -26.55
N ASP A 186 -3.01 -4.19 -27.43
CA ASP A 186 -3.81 -4.49 -28.62
C ASP A 186 -5.27 -4.85 -28.30
N LEU A 187 -5.53 -5.51 -27.16
CA LEU A 187 -6.89 -5.89 -26.77
C LEU A 187 -7.66 -4.68 -26.27
N LEU A 188 -6.99 -3.80 -25.54
CA LEU A 188 -7.57 -2.53 -25.10
C LEU A 188 -7.93 -1.66 -26.31
N MET A 189 -7.03 -1.55 -27.30
CA MET A 189 -7.28 -0.78 -28.52
C MET A 189 -8.50 -1.25 -29.32
N GLN A 190 -8.89 -2.53 -29.20
CA GLN A 190 -10.07 -3.08 -29.87
C GLN A 190 -11.38 -2.72 -29.15
N ILE A 191 -11.33 -2.37 -27.87
CA ILE A 191 -12.52 -2.07 -27.05
C ILE A 191 -12.68 -0.58 -26.74
N LEU A 192 -11.63 0.23 -26.95
CA LEU A 192 -11.68 1.66 -26.71
C LEU A 192 -12.74 2.33 -27.61
N PRO A 193 -13.39 3.40 -27.12
CA PRO A 193 -14.28 4.22 -27.94
C PRO A 193 -13.57 4.73 -29.20
N THR A 194 -14.33 4.98 -30.27
CA THR A 194 -13.79 5.49 -31.54
C THR A 194 -13.15 6.88 -31.40
N ILE A 195 -13.71 7.74 -30.55
CA ILE A 195 -13.23 9.11 -30.34
C ILE A 195 -13.15 9.41 -28.83
N PRO A 196 -12.15 8.84 -28.13
CA PRO A 196 -12.03 8.97 -26.68
C PRO A 196 -11.77 10.42 -26.25
N GLU A 197 -11.17 11.25 -27.10
CA GLU A 197 -10.81 12.65 -26.83
C GLU A 197 -12.03 13.58 -26.63
N HIS A 198 -13.23 13.14 -27.01
CA HIS A 198 -14.47 13.90 -26.83
C HIS A 198 -15.30 13.44 -25.63
N LEU A 199 -14.84 12.43 -24.89
CA LEU A 199 -15.60 11.85 -23.78
C LEU A 199 -15.21 12.52 -22.47
N ASP A 200 -16.21 12.96 -21.72
CA ASP A 200 -16.05 13.35 -20.32
C ASP A 200 -16.15 12.13 -19.38
N ILE A 201 -16.06 12.36 -18.07
CA ILE A 201 -16.15 11.27 -17.08
C ILE A 201 -17.52 10.58 -17.13
N TYR A 202 -18.62 11.30 -17.39
CA TYR A 202 -19.95 10.69 -17.50
C TYR A 202 -20.04 9.73 -18.68
N ASP A 203 -19.50 10.13 -19.83
CA ASP A 203 -19.42 9.29 -21.02
C ASP A 203 -18.54 8.04 -20.78
N TRP A 204 -17.39 8.21 -20.13
CA TRP A 204 -16.52 7.09 -19.77
C TRP A 204 -17.18 6.10 -18.82
N LYS A 205 -17.95 6.57 -17.83
CA LYS A 205 -18.76 5.71 -16.95
C LYS A 205 -19.78 4.91 -17.74
N LYS A 206 -20.49 5.56 -18.67
CA LYS A 206 -21.48 4.90 -19.54
C LYS A 206 -20.82 3.83 -20.43
N TRP A 207 -19.69 4.16 -21.05
CA TRP A 207 -18.89 3.21 -21.83
C TRP A 207 -18.45 2.03 -20.97
N ALA A 208 -18.01 2.29 -19.73
CA ALA A 208 -17.53 1.27 -18.82
C ALA A 208 -18.63 0.25 -18.49
N VAL A 209 -19.84 0.70 -18.17
CA VAL A 209 -21.00 -0.17 -17.91
C VAL A 209 -21.32 -1.06 -19.12
N GLN A 210 -21.32 -0.49 -20.32
CA GLN A 210 -21.62 -1.23 -21.56
C GLN A 210 -20.53 -2.27 -21.88
N THR A 211 -19.27 -1.89 -21.70
CA THR A 211 -18.12 -2.71 -22.05
C THR A 211 -17.86 -3.82 -21.02
N GLN A 212 -18.25 -3.62 -19.76
CA GLN A 212 -18.05 -4.60 -18.69
C GLN A 212 -18.70 -5.96 -19.02
N ALA A 213 -19.90 -5.96 -19.60
CA ALA A 213 -20.62 -7.18 -19.96
C ALA A 213 -19.84 -8.01 -20.99
N ILE A 214 -19.34 -7.35 -22.04
CA ILE A 214 -18.56 -7.97 -23.12
C ILE A 214 -17.28 -8.60 -22.56
N ILE A 215 -16.56 -7.87 -21.71
CA ILE A 215 -15.31 -8.37 -21.12
C ILE A 215 -15.57 -9.54 -20.18
N THR A 216 -16.64 -9.48 -19.39
CA THR A 216 -17.01 -10.56 -18.47
C THR A 216 -17.30 -11.86 -19.23
N GLU A 217 -18.05 -11.77 -20.33
CA GLU A 217 -18.34 -12.92 -21.20
C GLU A 217 -17.07 -13.50 -21.85
N GLU A 218 -16.21 -12.64 -22.41
CA GLU A 218 -14.94 -13.05 -23.02
C GLU A 218 -13.98 -13.69 -22.00
N VAL A 219 -13.89 -13.15 -20.78
CA VAL A 219 -13.09 -13.74 -19.70
C VAL A 219 -13.63 -15.13 -19.34
N ALA A 220 -14.94 -15.29 -19.21
CA ALA A 220 -15.56 -16.58 -18.92
C ALA A 220 -15.29 -17.61 -20.04
N ALA A 221 -15.40 -17.22 -21.31
CA ALA A 221 -15.16 -18.09 -22.45
C ALA A 221 -13.70 -18.60 -22.55
N LEU A 222 -12.74 -17.82 -22.05
CA LEU A 222 -11.31 -18.17 -22.06
C LEU A 222 -10.87 -18.98 -20.84
N ALA A 223 -11.67 -19.04 -19.77
CA ALA A 223 -11.27 -19.60 -18.48
C ALA A 223 -10.88 -21.08 -18.59
N ASP A 224 -11.71 -21.91 -19.21
CA ASP A 224 -11.44 -23.35 -19.35
C ASP A 224 -10.20 -23.62 -20.20
N GLN A 225 -10.04 -22.93 -21.33
CA GLN A 225 -8.87 -23.09 -22.19
C GLN A 225 -7.58 -22.67 -21.48
N ALA A 226 -7.64 -21.59 -20.69
CA ALA A 226 -6.52 -21.12 -19.89
C ALA A 226 -6.13 -22.15 -18.81
N LEU A 227 -7.12 -22.75 -18.15
CA LEU A 227 -6.91 -23.79 -17.13
C LEU A 227 -6.39 -25.11 -17.73
N LEU A 228 -6.79 -25.45 -18.95
CA LEU A 228 -6.32 -26.62 -19.69
C LEU A 228 -4.90 -26.42 -20.29
N GLY A 229 -4.26 -25.28 -20.04
CA GLY A 229 -2.84 -25.04 -20.37
C GLY A 229 -2.59 -24.32 -21.68
N SER A 230 -3.61 -23.72 -22.32
CA SER A 230 -3.40 -22.87 -23.49
C SER A 230 -2.72 -21.56 -23.09
N GLU A 231 -1.44 -21.40 -23.41
CA GLU A 231 -0.67 -20.19 -23.10
C GLU A 231 -1.30 -18.92 -23.72
N ARG A 232 -1.78 -19.02 -24.96
CA ARG A 232 -2.47 -17.91 -25.64
C ARG A 232 -3.75 -17.51 -24.91
N ALA A 233 -4.56 -18.48 -24.49
CA ALA A 233 -5.78 -18.21 -23.74
C ALA A 233 -5.46 -17.64 -22.36
N ALA A 234 -4.47 -18.18 -21.65
CA ALA A 234 -4.04 -17.71 -20.34
C ALA A 234 -3.55 -16.25 -20.38
N LYS A 235 -2.72 -15.90 -21.38
CA LYS A 235 -2.24 -14.52 -21.57
C LYS A 235 -3.41 -13.57 -21.84
N ARG A 236 -4.30 -13.91 -22.78
CA ARG A 236 -5.48 -13.09 -23.12
C ARG A 236 -6.43 -12.95 -21.93
N HIS A 237 -6.72 -14.04 -21.22
CA HIS A 237 -7.55 -14.06 -20.02
C HIS A 237 -6.98 -13.14 -18.93
N LYS A 238 -5.66 -13.19 -18.68
CA LYS A 238 -4.99 -12.31 -17.69
C LYS A 238 -5.16 -10.83 -18.06
N ILE A 239 -4.92 -10.47 -19.32
CA ILE A 239 -5.05 -9.08 -19.80
C ILE A 239 -6.50 -8.60 -19.68
N LEU A 240 -7.47 -9.36 -20.19
CA LEU A 240 -8.89 -9.00 -20.12
C LEU A 240 -9.40 -8.90 -18.68
N ARG A 241 -8.94 -9.77 -17.77
CA ARG A 241 -9.26 -9.65 -16.35
C ARG A 241 -8.70 -8.38 -15.71
N ARG A 242 -7.49 -7.95 -16.09
CA ARG A 242 -6.91 -6.66 -15.65
C ARG A 242 -7.74 -5.50 -16.16
N ILE A 243 -8.02 -5.46 -17.47
CA ILE A 243 -8.81 -4.42 -18.11
C ILE A 243 -10.22 -4.36 -17.49
N GLY A 244 -10.87 -5.52 -17.30
CA GLY A 244 -12.20 -5.62 -16.69
C GLY A 244 -12.26 -5.06 -15.27
N LYS A 245 -11.20 -5.22 -14.47
CA LYS A 245 -11.11 -4.56 -13.15
C LYS A 245 -10.98 -3.05 -13.25
N GLN A 246 -10.16 -2.57 -14.18
CA GLN A 246 -10.00 -1.13 -14.40
C GLN A 246 -11.33 -0.51 -14.88
N ILE A 247 -12.04 -1.19 -15.78
CA ILE A 247 -13.36 -0.76 -16.27
C ILE A 247 -14.41 -0.83 -15.16
N GLU A 248 -14.38 -1.84 -14.30
CA GLU A 248 -15.22 -1.90 -13.10
C GLU A 248 -14.98 -0.67 -12.20
N SER A 249 -13.73 -0.32 -11.91
CA SER A 249 -13.39 0.88 -11.15
C SER A 249 -13.88 2.18 -11.82
N LEU A 250 -13.89 2.24 -13.17
CA LEU A 250 -14.41 3.39 -13.89
C LEU A 250 -15.91 3.64 -13.63
N GLN A 251 -16.69 2.58 -13.38
CA GLN A 251 -18.14 2.71 -13.19
C GLN A 251 -18.50 3.49 -11.91
N SER A 252 -17.62 3.47 -10.90
CA SER A 252 -17.82 4.11 -9.60
C SER A 252 -17.14 5.47 -9.47
N LEU A 253 -16.52 6.01 -10.53
CA LEU A 253 -15.86 7.32 -10.43
C LEU A 253 -16.86 8.42 -10.07
N ASP A 254 -16.42 9.38 -9.27
CA ASP A 254 -17.14 10.62 -9.04
C ASP A 254 -16.79 11.63 -10.14
N PRO A 255 -17.74 12.00 -11.03
CA PRO A 255 -17.46 12.93 -12.13
C PRO A 255 -16.98 14.31 -11.70
N ASP A 256 -17.31 14.74 -10.47
CA ASP A 256 -16.92 16.06 -9.96
C ASP A 256 -15.53 16.05 -9.31
N ASN A 257 -15.00 14.86 -9.00
CA ASN A 257 -13.70 14.68 -8.34
C ASN A 257 -12.69 13.91 -9.19
N TRP A 258 -12.97 13.61 -10.45
CA TRP A 258 -12.06 12.88 -11.34
C TRP A 258 -11.83 13.63 -12.65
N VAL A 259 -10.62 13.48 -13.17
CA VAL A 259 -10.24 14.00 -14.48
C VAL A 259 -9.70 12.88 -15.35
N VAL A 260 -9.87 13.05 -16.66
CA VAL A 260 -9.27 12.19 -17.66
C VAL A 260 -8.22 13.00 -18.44
N ASN A 261 -7.02 12.42 -18.57
CA ASN A 261 -5.96 12.94 -19.42
C ASN A 261 -5.70 11.95 -20.54
N ILE A 262 -5.79 12.41 -21.78
CA ILE A 262 -5.63 11.57 -22.97
C ILE A 262 -4.39 12.03 -23.72
N THR A 263 -3.45 11.10 -23.88
CA THR A 263 -2.22 11.31 -24.65
C THR A 263 -2.15 10.30 -25.81
N PRO A 264 -1.21 10.46 -26.76
CA PRO A 264 -0.97 9.46 -27.79
C PRO A 264 -0.55 8.08 -27.25
N PHE A 265 -0.08 8.00 -25.99
CA PHE A 265 0.46 6.77 -25.41
C PHE A 265 -0.46 6.13 -24.37
N SER A 266 -1.26 6.91 -23.65
CA SER A 266 -2.15 6.41 -22.61
C SER A 266 -3.38 7.30 -22.39
N ILE A 267 -4.40 6.69 -21.78
CA ILE A 267 -5.58 7.37 -21.22
C ILE A 267 -5.51 7.16 -19.71
N THR A 268 -5.44 8.25 -18.95
CA THR A 268 -5.23 8.22 -17.51
C THR A 268 -6.39 8.90 -16.80
N PHE A 269 -7.00 8.21 -15.85
CA PHE A 269 -8.02 8.75 -14.96
C PHE A 269 -7.42 8.91 -13.58
N ALA A 270 -7.52 10.10 -13.01
CA ALA A 270 -6.99 10.39 -11.69
C ALA A 270 -7.96 11.28 -10.90
N PRO A 271 -8.03 11.11 -9.56
CA PRO A 271 -8.82 11.98 -8.72
C PRO A 271 -8.17 13.36 -8.59
N ILE A 272 -8.99 14.41 -8.51
CA ILE A 272 -8.56 15.79 -8.22
C ILE A 272 -8.21 15.90 -6.74
N ASN A 273 -9.06 15.34 -5.87
CA ASN A 273 -8.88 15.30 -4.43
C ASN A 273 -8.89 13.86 -3.91
N ILE A 274 -7.84 13.52 -3.15
CA ILE A 274 -7.62 12.18 -2.60
C ILE A 274 -8.05 12.02 -1.13
N SER A 275 -8.50 13.09 -0.47
CA SER A 275 -8.76 13.11 0.98
C SER A 275 -9.70 12.00 1.44
N GLU A 276 -10.86 11.83 0.80
CA GLU A 276 -11.85 10.81 1.18
C GLU A 276 -11.34 9.39 0.94
N TYR A 277 -10.61 9.19 -0.16
CA TYR A 277 -10.00 7.91 -0.48
C TYR A 277 -8.93 7.55 0.57
N ALA A 278 -8.07 8.49 0.94
CA ALA A 278 -7.02 8.29 1.93
C ALA A 278 -7.57 7.89 3.31
N GLN A 279 -8.69 8.49 3.74
CA GLN A 279 -9.37 8.12 4.99
C GLN A 279 -9.78 6.63 4.99
N THR A 280 -10.16 6.10 3.82
CA THR A 280 -10.61 4.71 3.68
C THR A 280 -9.43 3.75 3.52
N ILE A 281 -8.55 3.97 2.54
CA ILE A 281 -7.52 2.97 2.15
C ILE A 281 -6.24 3.03 2.98
N LEU A 282 -5.88 4.22 3.49
CA LEU A 282 -4.65 4.42 4.26
C LEU A 282 -4.93 4.37 5.77
N LEU A 283 -5.86 5.21 6.24
CA LEU A 283 -6.01 5.50 7.67
C LEU A 283 -7.03 4.59 8.38
N GLY A 284 -8.10 4.22 7.70
CA GLY A 284 -9.16 3.33 8.20
C GLY A 284 -9.67 3.72 9.59
N LYS A 285 -9.90 2.73 10.45
CA LYS A 285 -10.27 2.91 11.88
C LYS A 285 -9.10 2.70 12.85
N ILE A 286 -7.88 2.95 12.39
CA ILE A 286 -6.66 2.69 13.16
C ILE A 286 -6.55 3.67 14.33
N ARG A 287 -6.30 3.16 15.54
CA ARG A 287 -6.32 3.94 16.78
C ARG A 287 -5.13 4.90 16.91
N HIS A 288 -3.96 4.47 16.47
CA HIS A 288 -2.73 5.28 16.53
C HIS A 288 -2.10 5.36 15.15
N VAL A 289 -2.01 6.57 14.59
CA VAL A 289 -1.32 6.82 13.33
C VAL A 289 -0.12 7.71 13.62
N ILE A 290 1.06 7.29 13.18
CA ILE A 290 2.34 7.98 13.41
C ILE A 290 2.97 8.30 12.06
N PRO A 291 2.59 9.41 11.40
CA PRO A 291 3.30 9.88 10.23
C PRO A 291 4.64 10.48 10.62
N THR A 292 5.72 10.09 9.93
CA THR A 292 7.05 10.65 10.17
C THR A 292 7.81 10.89 8.88
N SER A 293 8.48 12.03 8.81
CA SER A 293 9.35 12.45 7.71
C SER A 293 10.14 13.68 8.15
N ALA A 294 11.21 14.04 7.43
CA ALA A 294 11.84 15.35 7.59
C ALA A 294 11.00 16.50 7.03
N SER A 295 10.10 16.22 6.08
CA SER A 295 9.36 17.22 5.29
C SER A 295 7.84 17.10 5.41
N VAL A 296 7.32 16.24 6.29
CA VAL A 296 5.87 16.14 6.51
C VAL A 296 5.37 17.42 7.17
N CYS A 297 4.27 17.98 6.65
CA CYS A 297 3.71 19.23 7.14
C CYS A 297 2.18 19.15 7.26
N ALA A 298 1.56 20.21 7.78
CA ALA A 298 0.10 20.32 7.88
C ALA A 298 -0.59 20.03 6.53
N LYS A 299 -0.03 20.55 5.43
CA LYS A 299 -0.59 20.34 4.10
C LYS A 299 -0.60 18.87 3.68
N THR A 300 0.44 18.10 4.04
CA THR A 300 0.47 16.65 3.79
C THR A 300 -0.71 15.95 4.46
N MET A 301 -1.05 16.33 5.70
CA MET A 301 -2.16 15.73 6.43
C MET A 301 -3.52 16.18 5.88
N GLU A 302 -3.67 17.45 5.51
CA GLU A 302 -4.88 17.96 4.84
C GLU A 302 -5.17 17.18 3.54
N MET A 303 -4.14 16.92 2.72
CA MET A 303 -4.30 16.11 1.51
C MET A 303 -4.78 14.69 1.80
N LEU A 304 -4.42 14.12 2.96
CA LEU A 304 -4.91 12.82 3.42
C LEU A 304 -6.28 12.91 4.12
N GLY A 305 -6.93 14.07 4.09
CA GLY A 305 -8.26 14.29 4.65
C GLY A 305 -8.28 14.43 6.17
N LEU A 306 -7.15 14.74 6.78
CA LEU A 306 -7.05 14.98 8.22
C LEU A 306 -7.09 16.47 8.51
N ASP A 307 -7.93 16.88 9.46
CA ASP A 307 -7.87 18.23 10.00
C ASP A 307 -6.59 18.39 10.83
N SER A 308 -5.93 19.53 10.65
CA SER A 308 -4.84 19.99 11.51
C SER A 308 -5.17 19.95 13.00
N ALA A 309 -6.43 20.21 13.39
CA ALA A 309 -6.88 20.18 14.79
C ALA A 309 -6.89 18.76 15.40
N ASP A 310 -7.02 17.74 14.55
CA ASP A 310 -7.02 16.32 14.95
C ASP A 310 -5.61 15.69 14.90
N CYS A 311 -4.61 16.48 14.49
CA CYS A 311 -3.22 16.07 14.39
C CYS A 311 -2.36 16.78 15.45
N GLU A 312 -1.56 16.02 16.19
CA GLU A 312 -0.50 16.60 17.01
C GLU A 312 0.81 16.64 16.22
N PHE A 313 1.28 17.83 15.87
CA PHE A 313 2.53 18.04 15.16
C PHE A 313 3.68 18.33 16.13
N ILE A 314 4.76 17.56 16.01
CA ILE A 314 5.96 17.75 16.80
C ILE A 314 7.17 17.77 15.88
N GLU A 315 7.89 18.89 15.91
CA GLU A 315 9.10 19.11 15.13
C GLU A 315 10.34 19.04 16.01
N TYR A 316 11.34 18.27 15.56
CA TYR A 316 12.60 18.10 16.27
C TYR A 316 13.72 18.86 15.58
N PRO A 317 14.60 19.52 16.34
CA PRO A 317 15.70 20.27 15.77
C PRO A 317 16.68 19.34 15.04
N HIS A 318 17.31 19.87 13.99
CA HIS A 318 18.47 19.24 13.37
C HIS A 318 19.58 19.05 14.41
N THR A 319 20.11 17.83 14.48
CA THR A 319 21.25 17.49 15.34
C THR A 319 22.59 17.70 14.64
N PHE A 320 22.59 18.15 13.39
CA PHE A 320 23.77 18.56 12.63
C PHE A 320 23.77 20.08 12.47
N PRO A 321 24.91 20.78 12.65
CA PRO A 321 25.01 22.23 12.53
C PRO A 321 24.65 22.79 11.16
#